data_AF-A0A419H0H2-F1
#
_entry.id   AF-A0A419H0H2-F1
#
_cell.length_a   1.000
_cell.length_b   1.000
_cell.length_c   1.000
_cell.angle_alpha   90.00
_cell.angle_beta   90.00
_cell.angle_gamma   90.00
#
_symmetry.space_group_name_H-M   'P 1'
#
loop_
_entity.id
_entity.type
_entity.pdbx_description
1 polymer ?
#
loop_
_entity_poly.entity_id
_entity_poly.type
_entity_poly.pdbx_seq_one_letter_code
_entity_poly.pdbx_strand_id
1 'polypeptide(L)'
;MATNHSLDIVSEIDFQEVDNALNQAIKEIQQRYDLKDSNTELLLNKKDKQISINTKDDYSRKQSIDILQTKFLKRGISIKALKFKEPETAAAGRMKQIIDLQSGISKENAKLVTKMIKDSKLKVNAQIQDEQVRVTAPKIDDLQAIMKMLKEADLEFPVQFTNFK
;
A
#
# COMPACT_ATOMS: atom_id res chain seq x y z
N MET A 1 26.49 0.61 29.55
CA MET A 1 25.08 0.28 29.26
C MET A 1 25.04 -0.24 27.84
N ALA A 2 24.45 -1.41 27.57
CA ALA A 2 24.38 -1.91 26.19
C ALA A 2 23.51 -0.95 25.37
N THR A 3 24.09 -0.35 24.32
CA THR A 3 23.35 0.48 23.38
C THR A 3 22.37 -0.43 22.65
N ASN A 4 21.08 -0.30 22.95
CA ASN A 4 20.05 -1.04 22.23
C ASN A 4 19.82 -0.37 20.87
N HIS A 5 19.71 -1.20 19.84
CA HIS A 5 19.34 -0.78 18.51
C HIS A 5 17.83 -0.79 18.34
N SER A 6 17.31 0.05 17.46
CA SER A 6 15.88 0.08 17.15
C SER A 6 15.59 0.43 15.70
N LEU A 7 14.43 0.02 15.22
CA LEU A 7 13.84 0.48 13.97
C LEU A 7 12.32 0.62 14.12
N ASP A 8 11.72 1.40 13.25
CA ASP A 8 10.27 1.50 13.14
C ASP A 8 9.81 0.79 11.85
N ILE A 9 8.80 -0.07 11.98
CA ILE A 9 8.10 -0.68 10.85
C ILE A 9 6.87 0.18 10.61
N VAL A 10 6.77 0.72 9.39
CA VAL A 10 5.67 1.60 8.96
C VAL A 10 5.03 1.06 7.69
N SER A 11 3.87 1.62 7.35
CA SER A 11 3.17 1.37 6.08
C SER A 11 2.74 2.71 5.49
N GLU A 12 3.71 3.50 5.03
CA GLU A 12 3.44 4.88 4.59
C GLU A 12 3.19 4.94 3.08
N ILE A 13 2.29 5.84 2.69
CA ILE A 13 1.98 6.19 1.31
C ILE A 13 2.18 7.69 1.16
N ASP A 14 2.97 8.08 0.16
CA ASP A 14 3.06 9.47 -0.27
C ASP A 14 1.85 9.81 -1.16
N PHE A 15 0.91 10.58 -0.62
CA PHE A 15 -0.30 11.01 -1.33
C PHE A 15 -0.02 11.96 -2.50
N GLN A 16 1.11 12.64 -2.52
CA GLN A 16 1.53 13.45 -3.66
C GLN A 16 1.98 12.53 -4.80
N GLU A 17 2.73 11.48 -4.49
CA GLU A 17 3.10 10.47 -5.49
C GLU A 17 1.90 9.66 -5.99
N VAL A 18 0.89 9.41 -5.13
CA VAL A 18 -0.39 8.81 -5.56
C VAL A 18 -1.09 9.72 -6.56
N ASP A 19 -1.26 11.00 -6.25
CA ASP A 19 -1.90 11.97 -7.15
C ASP A 19 -1.17 12.03 -8.51
N ASN A 20 0.16 12.07 -8.46
CA ASN A 20 1.00 12.03 -9.65
C ASN A 20 0.83 10.72 -10.46
N ALA A 21 0.68 9.57 -9.79
CA ALA A 21 0.42 8.29 -10.44
C ALA A 21 -0.94 8.27 -11.15
N LEU A 22 -1.99 8.80 -10.50
CA LEU A 22 -3.33 8.91 -11.08
C LEU A 22 -3.31 9.81 -12.32
N ASN A 23 -2.69 10.99 -12.22
CA ASN A 23 -2.58 11.92 -13.34
C ASN A 23 -1.87 11.29 -14.55
N GLN A 24 -0.85 10.46 -14.32
CA GLN A 24 -0.18 9.73 -15.40
C GLN A 24 -1.03 8.57 -15.94
N ALA A 25 -1.79 7.88 -15.09
CA ALA A 25 -2.68 6.80 -15.50
C ALA A 25 -3.79 7.34 -16.40
N ILE A 26 -4.43 8.46 -16.02
CA ILE A 26 -5.46 9.13 -16.82
C ILE A 26 -4.93 9.50 -18.21
N LYS A 27 -3.74 10.10 -18.29
CA LYS A 27 -3.12 10.48 -19.58
C LYS A 27 -2.90 9.27 -20.49
N GLU A 28 -2.43 8.15 -19.94
CA GLU A 28 -2.24 6.92 -20.71
C GLU A 28 -3.58 6.31 -21.16
N ILE A 29 -4.57 6.27 -20.27
CA ILE A 29 -5.93 5.79 -20.58
C ILE A 29 -6.55 6.59 -21.73
N GLN A 30 -6.40 7.92 -21.73
CA GLN A 30 -6.92 8.79 -22.80
C GLN A 30 -6.22 8.58 -24.15
N GLN A 31 -4.98 8.09 -24.15
CA GLN A 31 -4.20 7.85 -25.37
C GLN A 31 -4.40 6.43 -25.94
N ARG A 32 -4.81 5.48 -25.10
CA ARG A 32 -5.03 4.09 -25.52
C ARG A 32 -6.29 3.97 -26.38
N TYR A 33 -6.14 3.40 -27.58
CA TYR A 33 -7.23 3.29 -28.55
C TYR A 33 -8.45 2.53 -28.01
N ASP A 34 -8.21 1.49 -27.22
CA ASP A 34 -9.24 0.67 -26.59
C ASP A 34 -9.95 1.33 -25.40
N LEU A 35 -9.35 2.39 -24.83
CA LEU A 35 -9.85 3.05 -23.61
C LEU A 35 -10.22 4.52 -23.79
N LYS A 36 -9.79 5.19 -24.86
CA LYS A 36 -10.01 6.63 -25.07
C LYS A 36 -11.49 7.03 -25.01
N ASP A 37 -12.38 6.15 -25.47
CA ASP A 37 -13.83 6.38 -25.49
C ASP A 37 -14.55 5.81 -24.24
N SER A 38 -13.80 5.29 -23.27
CA SER A 38 -14.36 4.76 -22.01
C SER A 38 -14.81 5.86 -21.05
N ASN A 39 -14.36 7.11 -21.26
CA ASN A 39 -14.54 8.23 -20.35
C ASN A 39 -14.21 7.84 -18.90
N THR A 40 -13.07 7.16 -18.70
CA THR A 40 -12.64 6.73 -17.37
C THR A 40 -12.27 7.92 -16.51
N GLU A 41 -12.82 7.95 -15.29
CA GLU A 41 -12.49 8.88 -14.24
C GLU A 41 -11.70 8.14 -13.14
N LEU A 42 -10.57 8.71 -12.73
CA LEU A 42 -9.80 8.28 -11.56
C LEU A 42 -9.69 9.47 -10.60
N LEU A 43 -10.30 9.37 -9.42
CA LEU A 43 -10.31 10.47 -8.45
C LEU A 43 -9.70 10.02 -7.12
N LEU A 44 -8.80 10.84 -6.58
CA LEU A 44 -8.21 10.63 -5.26
C LEU A 44 -8.98 11.44 -4.21
N ASN A 45 -9.53 10.75 -3.21
CA ASN A 45 -9.98 11.36 -1.98
C ASN A 45 -8.92 11.18 -0.89
N LYS A 46 -8.16 12.25 -0.62
CA LYS A 46 -7.09 12.23 0.40
C LYS A 46 -7.62 12.11 1.83
N LYS A 47 -8.83 12.61 2.10
CA LYS A 47 -9.43 12.56 3.45
C LYS A 47 -9.80 11.14 3.82
N ASP A 48 -10.48 10.45 2.89
CA ASP A 48 -10.95 9.07 3.10
C ASP A 48 -9.90 8.02 2.70
N LYS A 49 -8.70 8.46 2.26
CA LYS A 49 -7.62 7.62 1.75
C LYS A 49 -8.14 6.62 0.69
N GLN A 50 -8.86 7.13 -0.31
CA GLN A 50 -9.54 6.31 -1.31
C GLN A 50 -9.29 6.80 -2.73
N ILE A 51 -9.26 5.85 -3.68
CA ILE A 51 -9.34 6.12 -5.11
C ILE A 51 -10.68 5.60 -5.61
N SER A 52 -11.41 6.41 -6.38
CA SER A 52 -12.59 5.95 -7.11
C SER A 52 -12.29 5.84 -8.59
N ILE A 53 -12.62 4.69 -9.17
CA ILE A 53 -12.62 4.44 -10.61
C ILE A 53 -14.06 4.43 -11.08
N ASN A 54 -14.37 5.17 -12.14
CA ASN A 54 -15.66 5.14 -12.82
C ASN A 54 -15.42 5.08 -14.33
N THR A 55 -15.90 4.04 -14.99
CA THR A 55 -15.58 3.76 -16.40
C THR A 55 -16.71 3.05 -17.12
N LYS A 56 -16.57 2.85 -18.44
CA LYS A 56 -17.62 2.32 -19.32
C LYS A 56 -18.07 0.90 -18.97
N ASP A 57 -17.14 -0.01 -18.71
CA ASP A 57 -17.42 -1.44 -18.52
C ASP A 57 -16.31 -2.13 -17.70
N ASP A 58 -16.50 -3.41 -17.40
CA ASP A 58 -15.56 -4.18 -16.58
C ASP A 58 -14.19 -4.37 -17.27
N TYR A 59 -14.18 -4.43 -18.61
CA TYR A 59 -12.94 -4.48 -19.38
C TYR A 59 -12.11 -3.21 -19.17
N SER A 60 -12.73 -2.05 -19.37
CA SER A 60 -12.11 -0.74 -19.17
C SER A 60 -11.65 -0.55 -17.72
N ARG A 61 -12.40 -1.07 -16.75
CA ARG A 61 -12.03 -1.07 -15.33
C ARG A 61 -10.73 -1.84 -15.10
N LYS A 62 -10.67 -3.10 -15.55
CA LYS A 62 -9.49 -3.96 -15.39
C LYS A 62 -8.26 -3.35 -16.05
N GLN A 63 -8.40 -2.87 -17.29
CA GLN A 63 -7.28 -2.22 -18.00
C GLN A 63 -6.82 -0.94 -17.29
N SER A 64 -7.75 -0.14 -16.74
CA SER A 64 -7.40 1.06 -15.99
C SER A 64 -6.67 0.74 -14.68
N ILE A 65 -7.03 -0.35 -14.01
CA ILE A 65 -6.34 -0.85 -12.80
C ILE A 65 -4.91 -1.28 -13.15
N ASP A 66 -4.71 -2.03 -14.24
CA ASP A 66 -3.38 -2.48 -14.67
C ASP A 66 -2.45 -1.28 -14.96
N ILE A 67 -2.99 -0.26 -15.63
CA ILE A 67 -2.27 1.00 -15.89
C ILE A 67 -1.95 1.70 -14.56
N LEU A 68 -2.92 1.84 -13.66
CA LEU A 68 -2.75 2.46 -12.35
C LEU A 68 -1.65 1.77 -11.53
N GLN A 69 -1.70 0.43 -11.45
CA GLN A 69 -0.68 -0.38 -10.77
C GLN A 69 0.71 -0.16 -11.37
N THR A 70 0.81 -0.10 -12.70
CA THR A 70 2.07 0.20 -13.39
C THR A 70 2.61 1.59 -13.03
N LYS A 71 1.74 2.60 -12.92
CA LYS A 71 2.15 3.96 -12.50
C LYS A 71 2.57 4.01 -11.03
N PHE A 72 1.89 3.27 -10.16
CA PHE A 72 2.25 3.14 -8.76
C PHE A 72 3.67 2.58 -8.60
N LEU A 73 3.97 1.46 -9.26
CA LEU A 73 5.30 0.85 -9.22
C LEU A 73 6.41 1.78 -9.73
N LYS A 74 6.16 2.50 -10.84
CA LYS A 74 7.11 3.48 -11.39
C LYS A 74 7.39 4.66 -10.44
N ARG A 75 6.51 4.91 -9.47
CA ARG A 75 6.66 5.94 -8.45
C ARG A 75 7.08 5.39 -7.09
N GLY A 76 7.47 4.11 -7.02
CA GLY A 76 7.90 3.48 -5.77
C GLY A 76 6.76 3.22 -4.79
N ILE A 77 5.49 3.31 -5.24
CA ILE A 77 4.33 2.98 -4.42
C ILE A 77 4.02 1.50 -4.63
N SER A 78 4.01 0.74 -3.54
CA SER A 78 3.67 -0.69 -3.59
C SER A 78 2.21 -0.89 -4.01
N ILE A 79 1.96 -1.83 -4.91
CA ILE A 79 0.58 -2.23 -5.28
C ILE A 79 -0.17 -2.89 -4.12
N LYS A 80 0.55 -3.42 -3.11
CA LYS A 80 -0.07 -3.92 -1.86
C LYS A 80 -0.76 -2.81 -1.06
N ALA A 81 -0.46 -1.55 -1.36
CA ALA A 81 -1.18 -0.42 -0.80
C ALA A 81 -2.64 -0.33 -1.29
N LEU A 82 -2.97 -0.97 -2.42
CA LEU A 82 -4.28 -0.91 -3.05
C LEU A 82 -5.17 -2.05 -2.53
N LYS A 83 -6.18 -1.72 -1.72
CA LYS A 83 -7.21 -2.67 -1.30
C LYS A 83 -8.49 -2.45 -2.09
N PHE A 84 -8.72 -3.32 -3.06
CA PHE A 84 -9.84 -3.23 -3.99
C PHE A 84 -11.15 -3.66 -3.32
N LYS A 85 -12.18 -2.81 -3.35
CA LYS A 85 -13.55 -3.22 -3.01
C LYS A 85 -14.21 -3.92 -4.20
N GLU A 86 -15.29 -4.63 -3.94
CA GLU A 86 -16.14 -5.20 -4.98
C GLU A 86 -16.58 -4.10 -5.97
N PRO A 87 -16.45 -4.33 -7.29
CA PRO A 87 -16.94 -3.41 -8.29
C PRO A 87 -18.47 -3.40 -8.31
N GLU A 88 -19.06 -2.23 -8.53
CA GLU A 88 -20.50 -2.02 -8.60
C GLU A 88 -20.90 -1.41 -9.95
N THR A 89 -22.11 -1.71 -10.41
CA THR A 89 -22.68 -1.01 -11.57
C THR A 89 -23.13 0.39 -11.14
N ALA A 90 -22.82 1.36 -11.98
CA ALA A 90 -23.20 2.75 -11.82
C ALA A 90 -24.24 3.16 -12.87
N ALA A 91 -24.71 4.41 -12.80
CA ALA A 91 -25.67 4.95 -13.74
C ALA A 91 -25.20 4.79 -15.19
N ALA A 92 -26.17 4.62 -16.11
CA ALA A 92 -25.92 4.44 -17.55
C ALA A 92 -25.07 3.20 -17.91
N GLY A 93 -25.09 2.14 -17.08
CA GLY A 93 -24.39 0.89 -17.36
C GLY A 93 -22.87 0.95 -17.16
N ARG A 94 -22.39 2.00 -16.50
CA ARG A 94 -20.97 2.18 -16.16
C ARG A 94 -20.55 1.24 -15.03
N MET A 95 -19.26 1.04 -14.88
CA MET A 95 -18.66 0.31 -13.78
C MET A 95 -17.92 1.26 -12.86
N LYS A 96 -18.21 1.16 -11.56
CA LYS A 96 -17.53 1.91 -10.51
C LYS A 96 -16.82 0.96 -9.56
N GLN A 97 -15.67 1.38 -9.06
CA GLN A 97 -14.96 0.64 -8.03
C GLN A 97 -14.23 1.60 -7.10
N ILE A 98 -14.29 1.31 -5.81
CA ILE A 98 -13.52 2.00 -4.78
C ILE A 98 -12.29 1.17 -4.44
N ILE A 99 -11.16 1.84 -4.27
CA ILE A 99 -9.90 1.26 -3.84
C ILE A 99 -9.47 2.00 -2.58
N ASP A 100 -9.43 1.30 -1.44
CA ASP A 100 -8.89 1.86 -0.21
C ASP A 100 -7.37 1.86 -0.27
N LEU A 101 -6.75 2.96 0.16
CA LEU A 101 -5.30 3.11 0.27
C LEU A 101 -4.84 2.74 1.69
N GLN A 102 -4.08 1.66 1.79
CA GLN A 102 -3.52 1.17 3.05
C GLN A 102 -2.33 2.05 3.48
N SER A 103 -2.64 3.15 4.17
CA SER A 103 -1.65 4.07 4.76
C SER A 103 -1.77 4.04 6.29
N GLY A 104 -0.67 3.69 6.94
CA GLY A 104 -0.57 3.32 8.35
C GLY A 104 -0.70 1.82 8.55
N ILE A 105 -0.06 1.27 9.59
CA ILE A 105 -0.28 -0.12 10.01
C ILE A 105 -1.56 -0.17 10.83
N SER A 106 -2.58 -0.84 10.30
CA SER A 106 -3.83 -1.07 11.06
C SER A 106 -3.56 -1.85 12.35
N LYS A 107 -4.45 -1.74 13.34
CA LYS A 107 -4.32 -2.50 14.60
C LYS A 107 -4.23 -4.02 14.38
N GLU A 108 -4.91 -4.53 13.35
CA GLU A 108 -4.87 -5.95 12.97
C GLU A 108 -3.51 -6.32 12.39
N ASN A 109 -3.02 -5.52 11.43
CA ASN A 109 -1.71 -5.71 10.81
C ASN A 109 -0.56 -5.56 11.83
N ALA A 110 -0.69 -4.64 12.78
CA ALA A 110 0.30 -4.46 13.85
C ALA A 110 0.35 -5.67 14.79
N LYS A 111 -0.80 -6.27 15.11
CA LYS A 111 -0.87 -7.53 15.86
C LYS A 111 -0.26 -8.69 15.08
N LEU A 112 -0.51 -8.78 13.78
CA LEU A 112 0.10 -9.78 12.91
C LEU A 112 1.63 -9.66 12.92
N VAL A 113 2.17 -8.47 12.66
CA VAL A 113 3.62 -8.20 12.65
C VAL A 113 4.24 -8.51 14.00
N THR A 114 3.66 -8.03 15.09
CA THR A 114 4.20 -8.30 16.44
C THR A 114 4.15 -9.78 16.81
N LYS A 115 3.14 -10.53 16.34
CA LYS A 115 3.08 -11.99 16.51
C LYS A 115 4.20 -12.67 15.73
N MET A 116 4.39 -12.34 14.45
CA MET A 116 5.48 -12.89 13.63
C MET A 116 6.86 -12.64 14.25
N ILE A 117 7.09 -11.43 14.79
CA ILE A 117 8.34 -11.09 15.47
C ILE A 117 8.54 -11.95 16.72
N LYS A 118 7.50 -12.19 17.52
CA LYS A 118 7.59 -13.08 18.70
C LYS A 118 7.87 -14.52 18.30
N ASP A 119 7.24 -15.00 17.23
CA ASP A 119 7.39 -16.37 16.73
C ASP A 119 8.78 -16.63 16.13
N SER A 120 9.53 -15.58 15.77
CA SER A 120 10.94 -15.68 15.31
C SER A 120 11.92 -16.16 16.38
N LYS A 121 11.54 -16.07 17.67
CA LYS A 121 12.37 -16.39 18.85
C LYS A 121 13.69 -15.61 18.94
N LEU A 122 13.89 -14.57 18.13
CA LEU A 122 15.02 -13.65 18.26
C LEU A 122 14.89 -12.82 19.54
N LYS A 123 16.01 -12.32 20.07
CA LYS A 123 16.03 -11.53 21.30
C LYS A 123 15.63 -10.07 21.02
N VAL A 124 14.42 -9.89 20.51
CA VAL A 124 13.85 -8.59 20.09
C VAL A 124 12.57 -8.27 20.84
N ASN A 125 12.29 -6.98 21.03
CA ASN A 125 11.04 -6.49 21.59
C ASN A 125 10.31 -5.67 20.53
N ALA A 126 9.02 -5.97 20.30
CA ALA A 126 8.18 -5.23 19.37
C ALA A 126 7.02 -4.55 20.11
N GLN A 127 6.83 -3.26 19.85
CA GLN A 127 5.81 -2.43 20.49
C GLN A 127 4.99 -1.73 19.41
N ILE A 128 3.66 -1.81 19.54
CA ILE A 128 2.74 -1.07 18.67
C ILE A 128 2.66 0.37 19.18
N GLN A 129 2.91 1.34 18.31
CA GLN A 129 2.80 2.76 18.57
C GLN A 129 1.88 3.36 17.50
N ASP A 130 0.60 3.55 17.83
CA ASP A 130 -0.43 4.02 16.90
C ASP A 130 -0.45 3.20 15.59
N GLU A 131 -0.04 3.81 14.47
CA GLU A 131 -0.02 3.22 13.13
C GLU A 131 1.38 2.67 12.73
N GLN A 132 2.28 2.45 13.69
CA GLN A 132 3.61 1.87 13.46
C GLN A 132 3.97 0.80 14.50
N VAL A 133 5.00 0.00 14.20
CA VAL A 133 5.56 -0.99 15.14
C VAL A 133 7.04 -0.71 15.36
N ARG A 134 7.41 -0.27 16.56
CA ARG A 134 8.81 -0.12 16.96
C ARG A 134 9.39 -1.45 17.37
N VAL A 135 10.53 -1.81 16.79
CA VAL A 135 11.31 -3.01 17.14
C VAL A 135 12.62 -2.57 17.78
N THR A 136 12.98 -3.19 18.90
CA THR A 136 14.21 -2.90 19.65
C THR A 136 14.97 -4.19 19.91
N ALA A 137 16.28 -4.19 19.72
CA ALA A 137 17.14 -5.36 19.92
C ALA A 137 18.51 -4.96 20.48
N PRO A 138 19.18 -5.84 21.25
CA PRO A 138 20.55 -5.63 21.68
C PRO A 138 21.57 -5.86 20.55
N LYS A 139 21.19 -6.57 19.48
CA LYS A 139 22.04 -6.86 18.32
C LYS A 139 21.42 -6.30 17.04
N ILE A 140 22.24 -5.66 16.23
CA ILE A 140 21.84 -5.14 14.92
C ILE A 140 21.46 -6.27 13.94
N ASP A 141 22.13 -7.42 14.01
CA ASP A 141 21.87 -8.58 13.15
C ASP A 141 20.44 -9.13 13.35
N ASP A 142 19.95 -9.10 14.60
CA ASP A 142 18.58 -9.53 14.92
C ASP A 142 17.56 -8.59 14.26
N LEU A 143 17.83 -7.28 14.20
CA LEU A 143 16.97 -6.33 13.49
C LEU A 143 16.98 -6.59 11.97
N GLN A 144 18.16 -6.84 11.39
CA GLN A 144 18.26 -7.17 9.96
C GLN A 144 17.53 -8.48 9.62
N ALA A 145 17.59 -9.47 10.50
CA ALA A 145 16.84 -10.72 10.35
C ALA A 145 15.32 -10.48 10.38
N ILE A 146 14.82 -9.62 11.28
CA ILE A 146 13.40 -9.22 11.30
C ILE A 146 13.01 -8.48 10.01
N MET A 147 13.85 -7.57 9.52
CA MET A 147 13.61 -6.86 8.25
C MET A 147 13.50 -7.84 7.08
N LYS A 148 14.41 -8.82 7.00
CA LYS A 148 14.39 -9.84 5.96
C LYS A 148 13.12 -10.70 6.05
N MET A 149 12.82 -11.22 7.24
CA MET A 149 11.64 -12.04 7.50
C MET A 149 10.35 -11.32 7.08
N LEU A 150 10.19 -10.05 7.45
CA LEU A 150 8.99 -9.28 7.12
C LEU A 150 8.90 -8.89 5.63
N LYS A 151 10.04 -8.76 4.94
CA LYS A 151 10.06 -8.57 3.47
C LYS A 151 9.70 -9.83 2.71
N GLU A 152 10.12 -11.00 3.22
CA GLU A 152 9.83 -12.31 2.64
C GLU A 152 8.44 -12.83 3.02
N ALA A 153 7.82 -12.26 4.06
CA ALA A 153 6.47 -12.57 4.47
C ALA A 153 5.44 -12.14 3.43
N ASP A 154 4.44 -12.98 3.20
CA ASP A 154 3.30 -12.64 2.34
C ASP A 154 2.27 -11.79 3.10
N LEU A 155 2.66 -10.56 3.41
CA LEU A 155 1.77 -9.58 4.03
C LEU A 155 0.87 -8.95 2.97
N GLU A 156 -0.40 -8.72 3.31
CA GLU A 156 -1.39 -8.05 2.45
C GLU A 156 -1.22 -6.52 2.37
N PHE A 157 -0.18 -5.96 2.99
CA PHE A 157 0.10 -4.53 3.05
C PHE A 157 1.61 -4.30 2.90
N PRO A 158 2.04 -3.12 2.43
CA PRO A 158 3.46 -2.82 2.30
C PRO A 158 4.08 -2.53 3.67
N VAL A 159 5.33 -2.97 3.86
CA VAL A 159 6.14 -2.62 5.03
C VAL A 159 7.35 -1.82 4.58
N GLN A 160 7.62 -0.73 5.28
CA GLN A 160 8.88 0.00 5.19
C GLN A 160 9.55 0.00 6.56
N PHE A 161 10.87 0.16 6.56
CA PHE A 161 11.69 0.18 7.77
C PHE A 161 12.39 1.53 7.84
N THR A 162 12.10 2.28 8.89
CA THR A 162 12.59 3.65 9.09
C THR A 162 13.19 3.79 10.49
N ASN A 163 13.71 4.98 10.81
CA ASN A 163 14.23 5.32 12.14
C ASN A 163 15.24 4.32 12.72
N PHE A 164 16.14 3.80 11.86
CA PHE A 164 17.17 2.86 12.27
C PHE A 164 18.21 3.55 13.19
N LYS A 165 18.41 3.03 14.39
CA LYS A 165 19.30 3.55 15.44
C LYS A 165 20.08 2.43 16.10
#